data_AF-A0A1N6EWT1-F1
#
_entry.id   AF-A0A1N6EWT1-F1
#
_cell.length_a   1.000
_cell.length_b   1.000
_cell.length_c   1.000
_cell.angle_alpha   90.00
_cell.angle_beta   90.00
_cell.angle_gamma   90.00
#
_symmetry.space_group_name_H-M   'P 1'
#
loop_
_entity.id
_entity.type
_entity.pdbx_description
1 polymer ?
#
loop_
_entity_poly.entity_id
_entity_poly.type
_entity_poly.pdbx_seq_one_letter_code
_entity_poly.pdbx_strand_id
1 'polypeptide(L)'
;MLVDEHGLREREVPLHEMAPVDRDAASTMWNAYWRAHPDQVGLDDVPTVERFGDHAELSDALLELVISGRKRATATLVREFAADGVPLPRVGSHWIALGTIADADEAFAFDEAEDDRTLEAWLVSHRRYWDRVCAALEIDWSDDLEILFERFTVAWPEARGAIVD
;
A
#
# COMPACT_ATOMS: atom_id res chain seq x y z
N MET A 1 24.66 -3.91 36.58
CA MET A 1 25.88 -3.41 35.92
C MET A 1 26.70 -4.60 35.49
N LEU A 2 26.52 -5.06 34.25
CA LEU A 2 27.48 -5.81 33.45
C LEU A 2 27.14 -5.51 32.00
N VAL A 3 28.14 -5.06 31.24
CA VAL A 3 28.10 -4.78 29.80
C VAL A 3 28.62 -6.00 29.06
N ASP A 4 28.03 -6.34 27.91
CA ASP A 4 28.61 -7.27 26.92
C ASP A 4 28.86 -6.55 25.58
N GLU A 5 29.76 -7.13 24.79
CA GLU A 5 30.68 -6.43 23.88
C GLU A 5 30.47 -6.73 22.39
N HIS A 6 29.25 -7.02 21.95
CA HIS A 6 28.98 -7.40 20.55
C HIS A 6 27.66 -6.85 20.01
N GLY A 7 27.76 -5.79 19.19
CA GLY A 7 26.79 -5.49 18.14
C GLY A 7 25.46 -4.92 18.62
N LEU A 8 24.99 -3.89 17.93
CA LEU A 8 23.61 -3.41 18.06
C LEU A 8 22.68 -4.61 17.83
N ARG A 9 22.06 -5.11 18.90
CA ARG A 9 20.85 -5.92 18.73
C ARG A 9 19.83 -4.95 18.17
N GLU A 10 19.53 -5.06 16.88
CA GLU A 10 18.26 -4.55 16.36
C GLU A 10 17.21 -5.03 17.35
N ARG A 11 16.52 -4.07 17.99
CA ARG A 11 15.41 -4.44 18.86
C ARG A 11 14.48 -5.22 17.95
N GLU A 12 14.25 -6.48 18.28
CA GLU A 12 13.19 -7.28 17.68
C GLU A 12 11.90 -6.50 17.99
N VAL A 13 11.47 -5.69 17.03
CA VAL A 13 10.22 -4.93 17.12
C VAL A 13 9.15 -6.02 17.03
N PRO A 14 8.33 -6.22 18.06
CA PRO A 14 7.23 -7.17 17.97
C PRO A 14 6.42 -6.79 16.73
N LEU A 15 6.14 -7.74 15.84
CA LEU A 15 5.15 -7.54 14.79
C LEU A 15 3.85 -7.19 15.50
N HIS A 16 3.55 -5.89 15.59
CA HIS A 16 2.31 -5.42 16.18
C HIS A 16 1.19 -5.92 15.29
N GLU A 17 0.44 -6.90 15.80
CA GLU A 17 -0.64 -7.57 15.10
C GLU A 17 -1.58 -6.53 14.49
N MET A 18 -1.84 -6.68 13.19
CA MET A 18 -2.70 -5.79 12.45
C MET A 18 -4.11 -5.84 13.03
N ALA A 19 -4.65 -4.71 13.47
CA ALA A 19 -6.02 -4.65 13.97
C ALA A 19 -7.02 -5.12 12.88
N PRO A 20 -8.17 -5.71 13.22
CA PRO A 20 -9.17 -6.09 12.22
C PRO A 20 -9.72 -4.86 11.46
N VAL A 21 -10.10 -5.04 10.20
CA VAL A 21 -10.69 -3.97 9.38
C VAL A 21 -12.03 -3.56 10.00
N ASP A 22 -12.22 -2.27 10.24
CA ASP A 22 -13.52 -1.72 10.62
C ASP A 22 -14.44 -1.60 9.39
N ARG A 23 -15.22 -2.66 9.16
CA ARG A 23 -16.14 -2.74 8.01
C ARG A 23 -17.35 -1.81 8.15
N ASP A 24 -17.73 -1.44 9.37
CA ASP A 24 -18.85 -0.53 9.62
C ASP A 24 -18.45 0.91 9.29
N ALA A 25 -17.23 1.31 9.68
CA ALA A 25 -16.65 2.59 9.27
C ALA A 25 -16.47 2.68 7.75
N ALA A 26 -15.95 1.61 7.12
CA ALA A 26 -15.81 1.56 5.66
C ALA A 26 -17.17 1.69 4.94
N SER A 27 -18.20 0.98 5.43
CA SER A 27 -19.56 1.06 4.89
C SER A 27 -20.16 2.46 5.07
N THR A 28 -19.89 3.12 6.20
CA THR A 28 -20.32 4.50 6.45
C THR A 28 -19.68 5.48 5.46
N MET A 29 -18.37 5.34 5.23
CA MET A 29 -17.63 6.18 4.26
C MET A 29 -18.14 5.96 2.83
N TRP A 30 -18.33 4.70 2.42
CA TRP A 30 -18.83 4.35 1.10
C TRP A 30 -20.22 4.92 0.83
N ASN A 31 -21.14 4.77 1.80
CA ASN A 31 -22.48 5.34 1.70
C ASN A 31 -22.46 6.87 1.59
N ALA A 32 -21.51 7.54 2.24
CA ALA A 32 -21.35 8.99 2.10
C ALA A 32 -20.89 9.37 0.68
N TYR A 33 -19.90 8.65 0.13
CA TYR A 33 -19.44 8.84 -1.24
C TYR A 33 -20.55 8.61 -2.27
N TRP A 34 -21.26 7.47 -2.18
CA TRP A 34 -22.37 7.15 -3.08
C TRP A 34 -23.49 8.20 -3.03
N ARG A 35 -23.83 8.72 -1.84
CA ARG A 35 -24.84 9.79 -1.70
C ARG A 35 -24.39 11.11 -2.33
N ALA A 36 -23.09 11.42 -2.30
CA ALA A 36 -22.53 12.62 -2.91
C ALA A 36 -22.35 12.48 -4.43
N HIS A 37 -22.10 11.27 -4.92
CA HIS A 37 -21.79 10.98 -6.32
C HIS A 37 -22.58 9.79 -6.89
N PRO A 38 -23.94 9.82 -6.86
CA PRO A 38 -24.77 8.68 -7.25
C PRO A 38 -24.62 8.27 -8.73
N ASP A 39 -24.10 9.17 -9.58
CA ASP A 39 -23.85 8.90 -11.00
C ASP A 39 -22.48 8.27 -11.28
N GLN A 40 -21.58 8.18 -10.28
CA GLN A 40 -20.21 7.66 -10.45
C GLN A 40 -20.05 6.20 -10.00
N VAL A 41 -21.03 5.67 -9.26
CA VAL A 41 -20.98 4.32 -8.68
C VAL A 41 -22.32 3.63 -8.85
N GLY A 42 -22.29 2.38 -9.32
CA GLY A 42 -23.47 1.54 -9.48
C GLY A 42 -24.07 1.14 -8.14
N LEU A 43 -25.38 0.83 -8.14
CA LEU A 43 -26.10 0.38 -6.93
C LEU A 43 -25.54 -0.92 -6.35
N ASP A 44 -24.93 -1.77 -7.19
CA ASP A 44 -24.36 -3.06 -6.81
C ASP A 44 -22.83 -3.00 -6.62
N ASP A 45 -22.23 -1.81 -6.71
CA ASP A 45 -20.79 -1.65 -6.50
C ASP A 45 -20.46 -1.80 -5.01
N VAL A 46 -19.71 -2.86 -4.69
CA VAL A 46 -19.17 -3.10 -3.35
C VAL A 46 -17.71 -2.68 -3.36
N PRO A 47 -17.28 -1.77 -2.47
CA PRO A 47 -15.89 -1.36 -2.40
C PRO A 47 -15.04 -2.48 -1.84
N THR A 48 -13.85 -2.66 -2.40
CA THR A 48 -12.80 -3.41 -1.70
C THR A 48 -12.32 -2.59 -0.52
N VAL A 49 -12.07 -3.24 0.62
CA VAL A 49 -11.55 -2.59 1.83
C VAL A 49 -10.23 -3.25 2.19
N GLU A 50 -9.16 -2.48 2.03
CA GLU A 50 -7.78 -2.94 2.10
C GLU A 50 -6.96 -2.05 3.03
N ARG A 51 -5.68 -2.39 3.22
CA ARG A 51 -4.71 -1.66 4.03
C ARG A 51 -3.40 -1.53 3.29
N PHE A 52 -2.64 -0.49 3.63
CA PHE A 52 -1.26 -0.33 3.19
C PHE A 52 -0.32 -0.88 4.28
N GLY A 53 0.78 -1.50 3.85
CA GLY A 53 1.77 -2.07 4.78
C GLY A 53 1.29 -3.34 5.50
N ASP A 54 2.17 -3.90 6.34
CA ASP A 54 2.00 -5.20 7.00
C ASP A 54 1.86 -5.13 8.53
N HIS A 55 1.87 -3.92 9.11
CA HIS A 55 1.68 -3.70 10.53
C HIS A 55 1.02 -2.34 10.80
N ALA A 56 0.40 -2.20 11.98
CA ALA A 56 -0.46 -1.07 12.30
C ALA A 56 0.21 0.31 12.14
N GLU A 57 1.43 0.47 12.68
CA GLU A 57 2.16 1.75 12.64
C GLU A 57 2.47 2.20 11.20
N LEU A 58 2.92 1.26 10.35
CA LEU A 58 3.15 1.54 8.93
C LEU A 58 1.85 1.83 8.20
N SER A 59 0.79 1.06 8.46
CA SER A 59 -0.53 1.30 7.85
C SER A 59 -1.04 2.70 8.14
N ASP A 60 -0.93 3.18 9.38
CA ASP A 60 -1.34 4.54 9.75
C ASP A 60 -0.46 5.59 9.05
N ALA A 61 0.85 5.39 9.02
CA ALA A 61 1.79 6.31 8.36
C ALA A 61 1.52 6.43 6.85
N LEU A 62 1.27 5.30 6.17
CA LEU A 62 0.97 5.27 4.74
C LEU A 62 -0.40 5.87 4.43
N LEU A 63 -1.40 5.62 5.28
CA LEU A 63 -2.73 6.22 5.12
C LEU A 63 -2.70 7.75 5.20
N GLU A 64 -1.90 8.33 6.10
CA GLU A 64 -1.69 9.79 6.16
C GLU A 64 -1.06 10.35 4.88
N LEU A 65 -0.15 9.61 4.23
CA LEU A 65 0.42 10.00 2.94
C LEU A 65 -0.65 9.99 1.83
N VAL A 66 -1.55 9.01 1.85
CA VAL A 66 -2.68 8.92 0.91
C VAL A 66 -3.65 10.08 1.11
N ILE A 67 -4.13 10.29 2.33
CA ILE A 67 -5.12 11.33 2.65
C ILE A 67 -4.57 12.74 2.37
N SER A 68 -3.26 12.96 2.57
CA SER A 68 -2.61 14.23 2.21
C SER A 68 -2.37 14.41 0.70
N GLY A 69 -2.64 13.39 -0.12
CA GLY A 69 -2.40 13.40 -1.57
C GLY A 69 -0.93 13.28 -1.98
N ARG A 70 -0.04 12.99 -1.01
CA ARG A 70 1.40 12.81 -1.27
C ARG A 70 1.67 11.45 -1.91
N LYS A 71 1.12 10.37 -1.34
CA LYS A 71 1.16 9.02 -1.90
C LYS A 71 0.03 8.87 -2.93
N ARG A 72 0.41 8.59 -4.16
CA ARG A 72 -0.46 8.39 -5.33
C ARG A 72 -0.10 7.13 -6.10
N ALA A 73 0.81 6.32 -5.57
CA ALA A 73 1.21 5.06 -6.16
C ALA A 73 1.40 3.98 -5.09
N THR A 74 1.30 2.72 -5.48
CA THR A 74 1.58 1.56 -4.64
C THR A 74 2.12 0.38 -5.45
N ALA A 75 2.87 -0.51 -4.80
CA ALA A 75 3.37 -1.75 -5.40
C ALA A 75 3.07 -2.98 -4.52
N THR A 76 2.63 -4.09 -5.14
CA THR A 76 2.25 -5.34 -4.45
C THR A 76 2.78 -6.55 -5.22
N LEU A 77 3.22 -7.62 -4.55
CA LEU A 77 3.62 -8.83 -5.25
C LEU A 77 2.40 -9.54 -5.83
N VAL A 78 2.46 -9.95 -7.10
CA VAL A 78 1.37 -10.71 -7.75
C VAL A 78 1.07 -12.02 -7.01
N ARG A 79 2.06 -12.58 -6.30
CA ARG A 79 1.90 -13.79 -5.48
C ARG A 79 0.95 -13.60 -4.29
N GLU A 80 0.83 -12.40 -3.74
CA GLU A 80 -0.06 -12.10 -2.62
C GLU A 80 -1.53 -12.34 -3.02
N PHE A 81 -1.94 -11.86 -4.21
CA PHE A 81 -3.29 -12.06 -4.73
C PHE A 81 -3.66 -13.54 -4.85
N ALA A 82 -2.73 -14.36 -5.36
CA ALA A 82 -2.94 -15.80 -5.50
C ALA A 82 -3.06 -16.51 -4.14
N ALA A 83 -2.25 -16.10 -3.16
CA ALA A 83 -2.28 -16.65 -1.81
C ALA A 83 -3.57 -16.30 -1.06
N ASP A 84 -4.07 -15.08 -1.25
CA ASP A 84 -5.30 -14.58 -0.64
C ASP A 84 -6.56 -15.06 -1.38
N GLY A 85 -6.42 -15.72 -2.52
CA GLY A 85 -7.53 -16.20 -3.35
C GLY A 85 -8.35 -15.06 -3.98
N VAL A 86 -7.74 -13.89 -4.15
CA VAL A 86 -8.37 -12.71 -4.75
C VAL A 86 -7.89 -12.53 -6.20
N PRO A 87 -8.78 -12.11 -7.12
CA PRO A 87 -8.36 -11.85 -8.49
C PRO A 87 -7.48 -10.59 -8.55
N LEU A 88 -6.55 -10.56 -9.50
CA LEU A 88 -5.83 -9.33 -9.83
C LEU A 88 -6.84 -8.23 -10.24
N PRO A 89 -6.56 -6.96 -9.89
CA PRO A 89 -7.39 -5.85 -10.35
C PRO A 89 -7.39 -5.80 -11.88
N ARG A 90 -8.52 -5.39 -12.46
CA ARG A 90 -8.65 -5.31 -13.91
C ARG A 90 -7.79 -4.17 -14.46
N VAL A 91 -6.85 -4.50 -15.34
CA VAL A 91 -6.09 -3.52 -16.14
C VAL A 91 -7.07 -2.59 -16.85
N GLY A 92 -6.88 -1.27 -16.69
CA GLY A 92 -7.71 -0.24 -17.32
C GLY A 92 -8.83 0.33 -16.45
N SER A 93 -9.16 -0.27 -15.30
CA SER A 93 -9.97 0.40 -14.26
C SER A 93 -9.14 1.44 -13.48
N HIS A 94 -7.83 1.18 -13.39
CA HIS A 94 -6.79 2.01 -12.80
C HIS A 94 -5.58 1.98 -13.74
N TRP A 95 -4.63 2.91 -13.55
CA TRP A 95 -3.33 2.84 -14.20
C TRP A 95 -2.50 1.74 -13.52
N ILE A 96 -2.72 0.49 -13.98
CA ILE A 96 -2.05 -0.72 -13.50
C ILE A 96 -0.99 -1.14 -14.51
N ALA A 97 0.22 -1.44 -14.04
CA ALA A 97 1.29 -2.04 -14.81
C ALA A 97 1.86 -3.26 -14.06
N LEU A 98 2.25 -4.30 -14.80
CA LEU A 98 2.98 -5.44 -14.26
C LEU A 98 4.45 -5.33 -14.65
N GLY A 99 5.33 -5.64 -13.72
CA GLY A 99 6.77 -5.62 -13.94
C GLY A 99 7.52 -6.32 -12.83
N THR A 100 8.78 -5.99 -12.69
CA THR A 100 9.70 -6.47 -11.66
C THR A 100 10.19 -5.28 -10.84
N ILE A 101 10.99 -5.52 -9.80
CA ILE A 101 11.54 -4.44 -8.97
C ILE A 101 12.38 -3.45 -9.78
N ALA A 102 12.95 -3.89 -10.90
CA ALA A 102 13.76 -3.06 -11.79
C ALA A 102 12.94 -2.07 -12.63
N ASP A 103 11.61 -2.24 -12.71
CA ASP A 103 10.71 -1.37 -13.48
C ASP A 103 10.27 -0.13 -12.69
N ALA A 104 10.60 -0.04 -11.40
CA ALA A 104 10.39 1.17 -10.61
C ALA A 104 11.44 2.24 -10.97
N ASP A 105 10.98 3.45 -11.25
CA ASP A 105 11.83 4.62 -11.52
C ASP A 105 11.69 5.69 -10.43
N GLU A 106 12.49 6.76 -10.54
CA GLU A 106 12.45 7.89 -9.60
C GLU A 106 11.07 8.55 -9.56
N ALA A 107 10.34 8.59 -10.68
CA ALA A 107 9.01 9.17 -10.72
C ALA A 107 7.99 8.32 -9.95
N PHE A 108 8.08 6.99 -10.06
CA PHE A 108 7.27 6.07 -9.29
C PHE A 108 7.58 6.16 -7.79
N ALA A 109 8.85 6.09 -7.39
CA ALA A 109 9.25 6.26 -5.99
C ALA A 109 8.79 7.61 -5.42
N PHE A 110 8.87 8.67 -6.23
CA PHE A 110 8.35 9.97 -5.87
C PHE A 110 6.84 9.94 -5.67
N ASP A 111 6.07 9.40 -6.61
CA ASP A 111 4.61 9.28 -6.53
C ASP A 111 4.15 8.42 -5.35
N GLU A 112 4.88 7.35 -5.03
CA GLU A 112 4.59 6.49 -3.89
C GLU A 112 4.86 7.19 -2.55
N ALA A 113 5.81 8.13 -2.55
CA ALA A 113 6.04 9.11 -1.50
C ALA A 113 6.42 8.56 -0.11
N GLU A 114 6.87 7.31 -0.05
CA GLU A 114 7.45 6.71 1.15
C GLU A 114 8.87 7.21 1.41
N ASP A 115 9.32 7.10 2.66
CA ASP A 115 10.65 7.51 3.13
C ASP A 115 11.02 8.95 2.68
N ASP A 116 12.15 9.12 2.00
CA ASP A 116 12.61 10.41 1.45
C ASP A 116 12.24 10.61 -0.03
N ARG A 117 11.38 9.73 -0.56
CA ARG A 117 10.86 9.76 -1.95
C ARG A 117 11.91 9.53 -3.03
N THR A 118 13.08 8.98 -2.67
CA THR A 118 14.11 8.58 -3.62
C THR A 118 13.94 7.13 -4.06
N LEU A 119 14.40 6.80 -5.27
CA LEU A 119 14.42 5.40 -5.74
C LEU A 119 15.31 4.51 -4.86
N GLU A 120 16.42 5.05 -4.34
CA GLU A 120 17.31 4.30 -3.44
C GLU A 120 16.61 3.89 -2.14
N ALA A 121 15.93 4.83 -1.48
CA ALA A 121 15.17 4.51 -0.27
C ALA A 121 14.03 3.54 -0.56
N TRP A 122 13.30 3.76 -1.66
CA TRP A 122 12.22 2.88 -2.11
C TRP A 122 12.69 1.42 -2.29
N LEU A 123 13.82 1.21 -2.98
CA LEU A 123 14.39 -0.13 -3.17
C LEU A 123 14.75 -0.80 -1.85
N VAL A 124 15.27 -0.05 -0.87
CA VAL A 124 15.64 -0.59 0.44
C VAL A 124 14.41 -0.98 1.25
N SER A 125 13.39 -0.12 1.32
CA SER A 125 12.18 -0.39 2.09
C SER A 125 11.35 -1.52 1.48
N HIS A 126 11.20 -1.52 0.15
CA HIS A 126 10.41 -2.54 -0.55
C HIS A 126 11.07 -3.92 -0.52
N ARG A 127 12.40 -4.03 -0.61
CA ARG A 127 13.08 -5.32 -0.40
C ARG A 127 12.81 -5.88 0.98
N ARG A 128 12.92 -5.06 2.03
CA ARG A 128 12.62 -5.49 3.41
C ARG A 128 11.17 -5.92 3.58
N TYR A 129 10.24 -5.20 2.95
CA TYR A 129 8.82 -5.55 2.97
C TYR A 129 8.59 -6.90 2.27
N TRP A 130 9.09 -7.06 1.04
CA TRP A 130 8.90 -8.29 0.29
C TRP A 130 9.67 -9.49 0.84
N ASP A 131 10.78 -9.29 1.55
CA ASP A 131 11.42 -10.36 2.33
C ASP A 131 10.46 -10.94 3.37
N ARG A 132 9.70 -10.08 4.08
CA ARG A 132 8.70 -10.53 5.06
C ARG A 132 7.50 -11.19 4.38
N VAL A 133 7.02 -10.63 3.27
CA VAL A 133 5.92 -11.21 2.48
C VAL A 133 6.32 -12.60 1.96
N CYS A 134 7.49 -12.73 1.34
CA CYS A 134 7.98 -14.00 0.82
C CYS A 134 8.12 -15.05 1.93
N ALA A 135 8.65 -14.68 3.09
CA ALA A 135 8.72 -15.55 4.26
C ALA A 135 7.32 -16.02 4.72
N ALA A 136 6.33 -15.13 4.75
CA ALA A 136 4.95 -15.48 5.10
C ALA A 136 4.27 -16.39 4.07
N LEU A 137 4.64 -16.24 2.79
CA LEU A 137 4.15 -17.05 1.67
C LEU A 137 4.93 -18.36 1.49
N GLU A 138 5.96 -18.62 2.30
CA GLU A 138 6.87 -19.77 2.17
C GLU A 138 7.55 -19.87 0.79
N ILE A 139 7.93 -18.72 0.21
CA ILE A 139 8.69 -18.63 -1.05
C ILE A 139 10.02 -17.90 -0.86
N ASP A 140 10.98 -18.14 -1.75
CA ASP A 140 12.22 -17.37 -1.80
C ASP A 140 12.04 -16.07 -2.59
N TRP A 141 12.61 -14.98 -2.09
CA TRP A 141 12.71 -13.72 -2.84
C TRP A 141 13.55 -13.90 -4.12
N SER A 142 13.10 -13.27 -5.20
CA SER A 142 13.86 -13.07 -6.43
C SER A 142 13.51 -11.71 -7.03
N ASP A 143 14.50 -11.03 -7.62
CA ASP A 143 14.27 -9.77 -8.35
C ASP A 143 13.40 -9.97 -9.60
N ASP A 144 13.21 -11.21 -10.05
CA ASP A 144 12.32 -11.60 -11.15
C ASP A 144 10.85 -11.81 -10.71
N LEU A 145 10.54 -11.67 -9.42
CA LEU A 145 9.16 -11.77 -8.94
C LEU A 145 8.31 -10.65 -9.53
N GLU A 146 7.14 -11.02 -10.04
CA GLU A 146 6.21 -10.08 -10.66
C GLU A 146 5.54 -9.20 -9.60
N ILE A 147 5.63 -7.89 -9.81
CA ILE A 147 5.08 -6.82 -8.99
C ILE A 147 4.01 -6.10 -9.81
N LEU A 148 2.88 -5.87 -9.17
CA LEU A 148 1.79 -5.06 -9.65
C LEU A 148 1.98 -3.63 -9.15
N PHE A 149 2.11 -2.69 -10.08
CA PHE A 149 2.27 -1.27 -9.84
C PHE A 149 0.97 -0.53 -10.15
N GLU A 150 0.54 0.31 -9.23
CA GLU A 150 -0.69 1.08 -9.33
C GLU A 150 -0.44 2.56 -9.12
N ARG A 151 -1.13 3.41 -9.91
CA ARG A 151 -1.31 4.84 -9.60
C ARG A 151 -2.78 5.14 -9.37
N PHE A 152 -3.04 5.97 -8.36
CA PHE A 152 -4.39 6.32 -7.92
C PHE A 152 -4.50 7.79 -7.49
N THR A 153 -5.73 8.24 -7.30
CA THR A 153 -6.08 9.54 -6.72
C THR A 153 -7.18 9.33 -5.69
N VAL A 154 -7.14 10.10 -4.58
CA VAL A 154 -8.22 10.09 -3.60
C VAL A 154 -9.47 10.73 -4.23
N ALA A 155 -10.55 9.94 -4.33
CA ALA A 155 -11.85 10.42 -4.78
C ALA A 155 -12.71 10.96 -3.62
N TRP A 156 -12.49 10.46 -2.39
CA TRP A 156 -13.30 10.82 -1.23
C TRP A 156 -12.57 10.61 0.11
N PRO A 157 -12.76 11.49 1.12
CA PRO A 157 -13.37 12.82 0.98
C PRO A 157 -12.54 13.68 0.03
N GLU A 158 -13.15 14.67 -0.61
CA GLU A 158 -12.39 15.62 -1.43
C GLU A 158 -11.22 16.18 -0.61
N ALA A 159 -10.02 16.18 -1.20
CA ALA A 159 -8.84 16.67 -0.54
C ALA A 159 -9.12 18.09 0.00
N ARG A 160 -8.92 18.30 1.31
CA ARG A 160 -9.11 19.62 1.93
C ARG A 160 -8.18 20.62 1.24
N GLY A 161 -8.73 21.45 0.36
CA GLY A 161 -7.98 22.52 -0.31
C GLY A 161 -7.96 22.48 -1.84
N ALA A 162 -8.83 21.72 -2.52
CA ALA A 162 -9.10 21.98 -3.93
C ALA A 162 -9.80 23.36 -4.06
N ILE A 163 -8.99 24.41 -4.22
CA ILE A 163 -9.48 25.68 -4.76
C ILE A 163 -9.86 25.37 -6.21
N VAL A 164 -11.17 25.41 -6.46
CA VAL A 164 -11.72 25.54 -7.80
C VAL A 164 -11.25 26.88 -8.37
N ASP A 165 -10.48 26.84 -9.46
CA ASP A 165 -10.39 27.91 -10.44
C ASP A 165 -11.11 27.47 -11.72
#